data_AF-A0AAU7ZDJ0-F1
#
_entry.id   AF-A0AAU7ZDJ0-F1
#
_cell.length_a   1.000
_cell.length_b   1.000
_cell.length_c   1.000
_cell.angle_alpha   90.00
_cell.angle_beta   90.00
_cell.angle_gamma   90.00
#
_symmetry.space_group_name_H-M   'P 1'
#
loop_
_entity.id
_entity.type
_entity.pdbx_description
1 polymer ?
#
loop_
_entity_poly.entity_id
_entity_poly.type
_entity_poly.pdbx_seq_one_letter_code
_entity_poly.pdbx_strand_id
1 'polypeptide(L)'
;MWKPIRSERFGVVNLNRQYSASKEPSSLTWLKTYVDSDRDQTKKVSLGWIGQVWVFANGSLINSEKNFYDPESERQRPDGRLSLENSSIQIPLHRGRNEITIALYSSIHDDDKHSRTLYGWGLAMRWDDMQGLALQRQPDNH
;
A
#
# COMPACT_ATOMS: atom_id res chain seq x y z
N MET A 1 -2.72 -16.48 -7.69
CA MET A 1 -1.27 -16.62 -7.97
C MET A 1 -0.63 -15.24 -7.90
N TRP A 2 0.53 -15.10 -7.27
CA TRP A 2 1.25 -13.82 -7.18
C TRP A 2 1.80 -13.40 -8.54
N LYS A 3 1.66 -12.12 -8.89
CA LYS A 3 2.24 -11.53 -10.09
C LYS A 3 3.17 -10.38 -9.69
N PRO A 4 4.34 -10.25 -10.33
CA PRO A 4 5.24 -9.13 -10.07
C PRO A 4 4.60 -7.81 -10.49
N ILE A 5 4.80 -6.77 -9.68
CA ILE A 5 4.40 -5.40 -9.99
C ILE A 5 5.54 -4.46 -9.57
N ARG A 6 5.84 -3.50 -10.45
CA ARG A 6 6.82 -2.46 -10.15
C ARG A 6 6.10 -1.22 -9.65
N SER A 7 6.68 -0.56 -8.67
CA SER A 7 6.29 0.81 -8.38
C SER A 7 6.66 1.72 -9.56
N GLU A 8 5.82 2.71 -9.79
CA GLU A 8 6.06 3.85 -10.65
C GLU A 8 7.00 4.84 -9.93
N ARG A 9 7.15 6.05 -10.49
CA ARG A 9 7.93 7.11 -9.86
C ARG A 9 7.41 7.36 -8.43
N PHE A 10 8.33 7.67 -7.52
CA PHE A 10 8.06 7.99 -6.11
C PHE A 10 7.46 6.84 -5.27
N GLY A 11 7.59 5.58 -5.71
CA GLY A 11 7.14 4.44 -4.91
C GLY A 11 5.63 4.17 -5.00
N VAL A 12 4.94 4.82 -5.94
CA VAL A 12 3.51 4.63 -6.18
C VAL A 12 3.27 3.28 -6.85
N VAL A 13 2.34 2.49 -6.34
CA VAL A 13 1.81 1.30 -7.02
C VAL A 13 0.39 1.63 -7.48
N ASN A 14 0.23 1.82 -8.79
CA ASN A 14 -1.06 2.10 -9.41
C ASN A 14 -1.75 0.79 -9.80
N LEU A 15 -2.75 0.39 -9.02
CA LEU A 15 -3.47 -0.87 -9.25
C LEU A 15 -4.54 -0.74 -10.33
N ASN A 16 -5.02 0.46 -10.62
CA ASN A 16 -5.93 0.67 -11.74
C ASN A 16 -5.29 0.16 -13.04
N ARG A 17 -4.02 0.46 -13.32
CA ARG A 17 -3.37 0.02 -14.56
C ARG A 17 -3.36 -1.50 -14.73
N GLN A 18 -3.31 -2.24 -13.63
CA GLN A 18 -3.25 -3.71 -13.63
C GLN A 18 -4.65 -4.36 -13.68
N TYR A 19 -5.65 -3.72 -13.08
CA TYR A 19 -6.97 -4.32 -12.84
C TYR A 19 -8.15 -3.59 -13.51
N SER A 20 -7.93 -2.50 -14.25
CA SER A 20 -8.99 -1.82 -15.02
C SER A 20 -9.63 -2.71 -16.09
N ALA A 21 -8.96 -3.80 -16.48
CA ALA A 21 -9.50 -4.81 -17.42
C ALA A 21 -10.36 -5.89 -16.73
N SER A 22 -10.38 -5.92 -15.40
CA SER A 22 -11.17 -6.85 -14.60
C SER A 22 -12.56 -6.26 -14.35
N LYS A 23 -13.64 -7.04 -14.45
CA LYS A 23 -15.01 -6.64 -14.04
C LYS A 23 -15.37 -7.17 -12.65
N GLU A 24 -14.38 -7.68 -11.93
CA GLU A 24 -14.60 -8.33 -10.65
C GLU A 24 -15.05 -7.30 -9.60
N PRO A 25 -16.07 -7.61 -8.80
CA PRO A 25 -16.64 -6.70 -7.80
C PRO A 25 -15.65 -6.36 -6.67
N SER A 26 -16.12 -5.56 -5.71
CA SER A 26 -15.45 -5.26 -4.43
C SER A 26 -14.46 -6.35 -3.98
N SER A 27 -13.17 -6.03 -3.95
CA SER A 27 -12.11 -7.00 -3.71
C SER A 27 -10.97 -6.44 -2.88
N LEU A 28 -10.29 -7.36 -2.19
CA LEU A 28 -9.04 -7.10 -1.49
C LEU A 28 -7.90 -7.54 -2.39
N THR A 29 -7.05 -6.60 -2.80
CA THR A 29 -5.78 -6.94 -3.45
C THR A 29 -4.66 -6.92 -2.45
N TRP A 30 -3.86 -7.98 -2.54
CA TRP A 30 -2.71 -8.17 -1.72
C TRP A 30 -1.46 -7.74 -2.50
N LEU A 31 -0.67 -6.90 -1.88
CA LEU A 31 0.67 -6.54 -2.31
C LEU A 31 1.66 -7.11 -1.31
N LYS A 32 2.83 -7.49 -1.81
CA LYS A 32 3.87 -8.05 -0.98
C LYS A 32 5.22 -7.55 -1.46
N THR A 33 6.04 -7.13 -0.52
CA THR A 33 7.42 -6.73 -0.75
C THR A 33 8.33 -7.24 0.36
N TYR A 34 9.63 -7.23 0.09
CA TYR A 34 10.65 -7.67 1.03
C TYR A 34 11.68 -6.57 1.24
N VAL A 35 12.10 -6.41 2.49
CA VAL A 35 13.20 -5.53 2.87
C VAL A 35 14.16 -6.29 3.78
N ASP A 36 15.45 -6.21 3.49
CA ASP A 36 16.48 -6.77 4.35
C ASP A 36 16.94 -5.67 5.33
N SER A 37 17.03 -6.02 6.61
CA SER A 37 17.50 -5.15 7.69
C SER A 37 18.83 -5.66 8.26
N ASP A 38 19.80 -4.79 8.50
CA ASP A 38 21.10 -5.19 9.07
C ASP A 38 21.05 -5.46 10.58
N ARG A 39 19.98 -5.06 11.25
CA ARG A 39 19.76 -5.20 12.70
C ARG A 39 18.27 -5.26 13.02
N ASP A 40 17.92 -5.64 14.25
CA ASP A 40 16.57 -5.43 14.77
C ASP A 40 16.36 -3.92 14.96
N GLN A 41 15.34 -3.36 14.30
CA GLN A 41 15.05 -1.93 14.34
C GLN A 41 13.60 -1.65 13.99
N THR A 42 13.08 -0.52 14.48
CA THR A 42 11.80 0.02 14.05
C THR A 42 12.03 1.17 13.09
N LYS A 43 11.35 1.14 11.93
CA LYS A 43 11.46 2.17 10.91
C LYS A 43 10.14 2.88 10.70
N LYS A 44 10.22 4.20 10.58
CA LYS A 44 9.07 5.03 10.25
C LYS A 44 8.85 5.04 8.74
N VAL A 45 7.60 4.90 8.33
CA VAL A 45 7.16 4.95 6.93
C VAL A 45 6.07 5.98 6.79
N SER A 46 6.19 6.83 5.77
CA SER A 46 5.10 7.64 5.25
C SER A 46 4.23 6.78 4.33
N LEU A 47 2.91 6.82 4.53
CA LEU A 47 1.93 5.95 3.86
C LEU A 47 0.84 6.80 3.21
N GLY A 48 0.58 6.56 1.93
CA GLY A 48 -0.53 7.15 1.18
C GLY A 48 -1.35 6.09 0.45
N TRP A 49 -2.67 6.20 0.44
CA TRP A 49 -3.55 5.21 -0.19
C TRP A 49 -4.91 5.80 -0.53
N ILE A 50 -5.74 5.05 -1.27
CA ILE A 50 -7.18 5.34 -1.46
C ILE A 50 -7.98 4.15 -0.95
N GLY A 51 -9.06 4.40 -0.21
CA GLY A 51 -9.96 3.37 0.30
C GLY A 51 -9.57 2.88 1.69
N GLN A 52 -9.47 1.57 1.90
CA GLN A 52 -9.05 0.99 3.18
C GLN A 52 -7.82 0.13 3.00
N VAL A 53 -6.87 0.29 3.92
CA VAL A 53 -5.58 -0.40 3.91
C VAL A 53 -5.39 -1.21 5.19
N TRP A 54 -4.74 -2.36 5.05
CA TRP A 54 -4.18 -3.15 6.15
C TRP A 54 -2.72 -3.40 5.85
N VAL A 55 -1.84 -3.10 6.80
CA VAL A 55 -0.39 -3.33 6.67
C VAL A 55 0.05 -4.38 7.68
N PHE A 56 0.76 -5.37 7.19
CA PHE A 56 1.33 -6.46 7.96
C PHE A 56 2.85 -6.42 7.86
N ALA A 57 3.52 -6.63 8.99
CA ALA A 57 4.96 -6.86 9.04
C ALA A 57 5.20 -8.27 9.59
N ASN A 58 5.87 -9.11 8.81
CA ASN A 58 6.16 -10.50 9.17
C ASN A 58 4.92 -11.29 9.64
N GLY A 59 3.78 -11.08 8.98
CA GLY A 59 2.50 -11.73 9.28
C GLY A 59 1.66 -11.07 10.37
N SER A 60 2.20 -10.12 11.13
CA SER A 60 1.48 -9.38 12.17
C SER A 60 0.84 -8.11 11.62
N LEU A 61 -0.46 -7.88 11.89
CA LEU A 61 -1.14 -6.64 11.55
C LEU A 61 -0.57 -5.48 12.38
N ILE A 62 -0.02 -4.46 11.72
CA ILE A 62 0.58 -3.29 12.38
C ILE A 62 -0.20 -2.00 12.12
N ASN A 63 -1.04 -1.97 11.08
CA ASN A 63 -1.87 -0.81 10.76
C ASN A 63 -3.15 -1.22 10.02
N SER A 64 -4.25 -0.54 10.31
CA SER A 64 -5.52 -0.68 9.61
C SER A 64 -6.24 0.66 9.61
N GLU A 65 -6.29 1.34 8.46
CA GLU A 65 -6.82 2.70 8.37
C GLU A 65 -7.68 2.90 7.11
N LYS A 66 -8.58 3.87 7.19
CA LYS A 66 -9.46 4.30 6.11
C LYS A 66 -9.02 5.65 5.56
N ASN A 67 -9.19 5.82 4.26
CA ASN A 67 -9.01 7.04 3.49
C ASN A 67 -9.99 7.04 2.29
N PHE A 68 -11.29 6.99 2.60
CA PHE A 68 -12.33 7.04 1.57
C PHE A 68 -12.62 8.50 1.20
N TYR A 69 -12.97 8.75 -0.07
CA TYR A 69 -13.40 10.08 -0.47
C TYR A 69 -14.78 10.42 0.12
N ASP A 70 -15.66 9.44 0.38
CA ASP A 70 -16.92 9.69 1.08
C ASP A 70 -17.22 8.59 2.12
N PRO A 71 -17.81 8.94 3.28
CA PRO A 71 -18.14 10.29 3.72
C PRO A 71 -16.90 11.10 4.16
N GLU A 72 -17.04 12.41 4.33
CA GLU A 72 -15.94 13.30 4.76
C GLU A 72 -15.26 12.84 6.05
N SER A 73 -16.02 12.22 6.97
CA SER A 73 -15.49 11.67 8.22
C SER A 73 -14.52 10.49 8.05
N GLU A 74 -14.39 9.92 6.84
CA GLU A 74 -13.44 8.85 6.53
C GLU A 74 -12.27 9.32 5.62
N ARG A 75 -12.15 10.63 5.37
CA ARG A 75 -11.05 11.23 4.59
C ARG A 75 -9.82 11.46 5.47
N GLN A 76 -8.66 11.00 5.02
CA GLN A 76 -7.37 11.48 5.51
C GLN A 76 -6.95 12.75 4.77
N ARG A 77 -6.06 13.52 5.39
CA ARG A 77 -5.50 14.70 4.73
C ARG A 77 -4.52 14.29 3.62
N PRO A 78 -4.51 14.97 2.46
CA PRO A 78 -5.45 16.03 2.05
C PRO A 78 -6.68 15.44 1.34
N ASP A 79 -7.87 15.74 1.87
CA ASP A 79 -9.18 15.54 1.21
C ASP A 79 -9.44 14.15 0.61
N GLY A 80 -9.03 13.08 1.29
CA GLY A 80 -9.27 11.72 0.80
C GLY A 80 -8.34 11.29 -0.35
N ARG A 81 -7.38 12.13 -0.74
CA ARG A 81 -6.47 11.88 -1.87
C ARG A 81 -5.28 11.05 -1.43
N LEU A 82 -4.73 10.28 -2.37
CA LEU A 82 -3.46 9.59 -2.17
C LEU A 82 -2.35 10.60 -1.93
N SER A 83 -1.80 10.61 -0.71
CA SER A 83 -0.66 11.43 -0.33
C SER A 83 0.17 10.71 0.73
N LEU A 84 1.49 10.87 0.70
CA LEU A 84 2.37 10.37 1.78
C LEU A 84 2.11 11.06 3.13
N GLU A 85 1.29 12.12 3.14
CA GLU A 85 0.79 12.78 4.36
C GLU A 85 -0.42 12.07 4.98
N ASN A 86 -1.01 11.07 4.32
CA ASN A 86 -2.24 10.43 4.81
C ASN A 86 -2.01 9.75 6.17
N SER A 87 -0.88 9.06 6.35
CA SER A 87 -0.49 8.48 7.64
C SER A 87 1.02 8.29 7.73
N SER A 88 1.49 8.04 8.96
CA SER A 88 2.83 7.55 9.20
C SER A 88 2.83 6.43 10.23
N ILE A 89 3.44 5.31 9.85
CA ILE A 89 3.41 4.06 10.61
C ILE A 89 4.81 3.64 11.04
N GLN A 90 4.90 2.91 12.15
CA GLN A 90 6.12 2.31 12.66
C GLN A 90 6.14 0.82 12.28
N ILE A 91 7.15 0.40 11.52
CA ILE A 91 7.31 -0.99 11.09
C ILE A 91 8.44 -1.64 11.90
N PRO A 92 8.13 -2.65 12.74
CA PRO A 92 9.15 -3.42 13.42
C PRO A 92 9.82 -4.38 12.41
N LEU A 93 11.15 -4.36 12.37
CA LEU A 93 11.97 -5.22 11.52
C LEU A 93 12.94 -6.04 12.37
N HIS A 94 13.12 -7.30 12.01
CA HIS A 94 14.18 -8.15 12.53
C HIS A 94 15.40 -8.10 11.61
N ARG A 95 16.59 -8.39 12.13
CA ARG A 95 17.80 -8.58 11.32
C ARG A 95 17.55 -9.67 10.27
N GLY A 96 17.96 -9.39 9.04
CA GLY A 96 17.71 -10.22 7.88
C GLY A 96 16.44 -9.82 7.15
N ARG A 97 15.78 -10.80 6.53
CA ARG A 97 14.66 -10.57 5.61
C ARG A 97 13.35 -10.35 6.35
N ASN A 98 12.66 -9.27 6.00
CA ASN A 98 11.33 -8.96 6.49
C ASN A 98 10.34 -8.96 5.33
N GLU A 99 9.15 -9.50 5.57
CA GLU A 99 8.02 -9.45 4.65
C GLU A 99 7.07 -8.32 5.06
N ILE A 100 6.78 -7.43 4.11
CA ILE A 100 5.74 -6.42 4.26
C ILE A 100 4.62 -6.78 3.31
N THR A 101 3.46 -7.09 3.88
CA THR A 101 2.25 -7.45 3.14
C THR A 101 1.20 -6.39 3.36
N ILE A 102 0.53 -5.98 2.28
CA ILE A 102 -0.44 -4.89 2.30
C ILE A 102 -1.70 -5.40 1.63
N ALA A 103 -2.82 -5.29 2.31
CA ALA A 103 -4.12 -5.54 1.74
C ALA A 103 -4.79 -4.19 1.45
N LEU A 104 -5.26 -4.00 0.22
CA LEU A 104 -5.93 -2.76 -0.19
C LEU A 104 -7.31 -3.10 -0.74
N TYR A 105 -8.34 -2.52 -0.13
CA TYR A 105 -9.71 -2.66 -0.57
C TYR A 105 -9.97 -1.80 -1.81
N SER A 106 -10.65 -2.38 -2.79
CA SER A 106 -11.22 -1.69 -3.95
C SER A 106 -12.69 -2.03 -4.08
N SER A 107 -13.44 -1.05 -4.55
CA SER A 107 -14.82 -1.14 -5.01
C SER A 107 -15.00 -0.41 -6.33
N ILE A 108 -13.91 -0.18 -7.10
CA ILE A 108 -13.96 0.64 -8.32
C ILE A 108 -14.91 0.07 -9.40
N HIS A 109 -15.20 -1.24 -9.33
CA HIS A 109 -16.10 -1.95 -10.24
C HIS A 109 -17.51 -2.17 -9.68
N ASP A 110 -17.77 -1.71 -8.44
CA ASP A 110 -19.14 -1.63 -7.96
C ASP A 110 -19.87 -0.52 -8.71
N ASP A 111 -21.20 -0.57 -8.79
CA ASP A 111 -21.95 0.47 -9.49
C ASP A 111 -21.71 1.87 -8.88
N ASP A 112 -21.96 2.92 -9.66
CA ASP A 112 -21.66 4.31 -9.30
C ASP A 112 -22.30 4.77 -7.97
N LYS A 113 -23.33 4.07 -7.47
CA LYS A 113 -24.01 4.40 -6.22
C LYS A 113 -23.37 3.72 -5.01
N HIS A 114 -22.64 2.63 -5.22
CA HIS A 114 -22.09 1.80 -4.14
C HIS A 114 -20.56 1.83 -4.07
N SER A 115 -19.89 2.22 -5.16
CA SER A 115 -18.43 2.31 -5.16
C SER A 115 -17.93 3.39 -4.21
N ARG A 116 -16.95 3.00 -3.38
CA ARG A 116 -16.30 3.88 -2.39
C ARG A 116 -14.91 4.33 -2.84
N THR A 117 -14.44 3.81 -3.98
CA THR A 117 -13.10 4.06 -4.55
C THR A 117 -13.19 4.52 -6.02
N LEU A 118 -14.28 5.19 -6.37
CA LEU A 118 -14.59 5.72 -7.71
C LEU A 118 -13.45 6.52 -8.35
N TYR A 119 -12.70 7.27 -7.53
CA TYR A 119 -11.64 8.18 -7.99
C TYR A 119 -10.27 7.50 -8.10
N GLY A 120 -10.23 6.19 -7.96
CA GLY A 120 -9.06 5.38 -8.23
C GLY A 120 -8.61 4.54 -7.04
N TRP A 121 -7.54 3.79 -7.27
CA TRP A 121 -7.08 2.78 -6.34
C TRP A 121 -5.57 2.58 -6.46
N GLY A 122 -4.88 2.79 -5.35
CA GLY A 122 -3.43 2.73 -5.31
C GLY A 122 -2.88 3.04 -3.94
N LEU A 123 -1.56 2.89 -3.84
CA LEU A 123 -0.78 3.01 -2.63
C LEU A 123 0.54 3.71 -2.96
N ALA A 124 1.07 4.49 -2.03
CA ALA A 124 2.47 4.90 -1.97
C ALA A 124 3.03 4.62 -0.57
N MET A 125 4.25 4.12 -0.52
CA MET A 125 5.02 3.97 0.73
C MET A 125 6.42 4.51 0.55
N ARG A 126 6.92 5.22 1.56
CA ARG A 126 8.28 5.74 1.60
C ARG A 126 8.87 5.60 3.00
N TRP A 127 10.00 4.92 3.10
CA TRP A 127 10.82 4.92 4.31
C TRP A 127 11.32 6.34 4.59
N ASP A 128 11.16 6.81 5.83
CA ASP A 128 11.66 8.13 6.23
C ASP A 128 13.20 8.16 6.20
N ASP A 129 13.83 7.02 6.48
CA ASP A 129 15.27 6.82 6.36
C ASP A 129 15.59 5.40 5.87
N MET A 130 16.69 5.26 5.13
CA MET A 130 17.14 3.98 4.55
C MET A 130 18.29 3.33 5.33
N GLN A 131 18.66 3.86 6.49
CA GLN A 131 19.83 3.39 7.22
C GLN A 131 19.64 1.93 7.66
N GLY A 132 20.58 1.06 7.28
CA GLY A 132 20.50 -0.36 7.62
C GLY A 132 19.44 -1.13 6.86
N LEU A 133 18.83 -0.55 5.81
CA LEU A 133 17.87 -1.22 4.93
C LEU A 133 18.46 -1.50 3.55
N ALA A 134 18.20 -2.69 3.02
CA ALA A 134 18.45 -3.03 1.63
C ALA A 134 17.14 -3.47 0.95
N LEU A 135 16.78 -2.79 -0.13
CA LEU A 135 15.60 -3.12 -0.93
C LEU A 135 16.00 -4.15 -1.99
N GLN A 136 15.24 -5.23 -2.11
CA GLN A 136 15.42 -6.14 -3.23
C GLN A 136 14.92 -5.46 -4.51
N ARG A 137 15.83 -5.21 -5.46
CA ARG A 137 15.42 -4.94 -6.84
C ARG A 137 14.87 -6.24 -7.40
N GLN A 138 13.64 -6.22 -7.94
CA GLN A 138 13.23 -7.32 -8.80
C GLN A 138 14.23 -7.43 -9.96
N PRO A 139 14.64 -8.64 -10.36
CA PRO A 139 15.41 -8.83 -11.57
C PRO A 139 14.69 -8.16 -12.75
N ASP A 140 15.45 -7.46 -13.60
CA ASP A 140 14.96 -7.04 -14.90
C ASP A 140 14.76 -8.29 -15.76
N ASN A 141 13.51 -8.71 -15.93
CA ASN A 141 13.17 -9.65 -16.98
C ASN A 141 13.12 -8.83 -18.28
N HIS A 142 14.17 -8.97 -19.09
CA HIS A 142 14.18 -8.59 -20.50
C HIS A 142 13.22 -9.46 -21.32
#